data_AF-A0A2N2TEH2-F1
#
_entry.id   AF-A0A2N2TEH2-F1
#
_cell.length_a   1.000
_cell.length_b   1.000
_cell.length_c   1.000
_cell.angle_alpha   90.00
_cell.angle_beta   90.00
_cell.angle_gamma   90.00
#
_symmetry.space_group_name_H-M   'P 1'
#
loop_
_entity.id
_entity.type
_entity.pdbx_description
1 polymer ?
#
loop_
_entity_poly.entity_id
_entity_poly.type
_entity_poly.pdbx_seq_one_letter_code
_entity_poly.pdbx_strand_id
1 'polypeptide(L)'
;LTASEIHAGVERAVLAQLARKDPAGKAAVVREALRQFVLNGARYAFPATRGGMSRGMPTGYAAAPLADKIVQPNEPAPVWPHKNGTVRGEAFYPLYPTVPEAAGRNPALYELLVLFDAVRGGSPRERALALPLLDEQLAG
;
A
#
# COMPACT_ATOMS: atom_id res chain seq x y z
N LEU A 1 -14.20 8.01 0.42
CA LEU A 1 -14.82 6.74 0.85
C LEU A 1 -16.21 7.06 1.38
N THR A 2 -17.23 6.43 0.83
CA THR A 2 -18.59 6.50 1.39
C THR A 2 -18.72 5.60 2.62
N ALA A 3 -19.69 5.88 3.49
CA ALA A 3 -19.95 5.04 4.66
C ALA A 3 -20.27 3.58 4.27
N SER A 4 -20.97 3.38 3.15
CA SER A 4 -21.28 2.05 2.61
C SER A 4 -20.03 1.29 2.16
N GLU A 5 -19.10 1.94 1.46
CA GLU A 5 -17.84 1.32 1.04
C GLU A 5 -16.95 0.93 2.23
N ILE A 6 -16.90 1.78 3.26
CA ILE A 6 -16.16 1.49 4.50
C ILE A 6 -16.79 0.27 5.18
N HIS A 7 -18.11 0.28 5.37
CA HIS A 7 -18.83 -0.82 5.99
C HIS A 7 -18.61 -2.14 5.24
N ALA A 8 -18.79 -2.14 3.92
CA ALA A 8 -18.56 -3.32 3.09
C ALA A 8 -17.08 -3.80 3.14
N GLY A 9 -16.12 -2.87 3.23
CA GLY A 9 -14.70 -3.20 3.43
C GLY A 9 -14.45 -3.90 4.77
N VAL A 10 -15.07 -3.41 5.85
CA VAL A 10 -15.00 -4.02 7.17
C VAL A 10 -15.65 -5.40 7.18
N GLU A 11 -16.84 -5.57 6.58
CA GLU A 11 -17.48 -6.89 6.50
C GLU A 11 -16.61 -7.91 5.76
N ARG A 12 -15.97 -7.51 4.65
CA ARG A 12 -15.04 -8.40 3.93
C ARG A 12 -13.84 -8.78 4.79
N ALA A 13 -13.28 -7.83 5.55
CA ALA A 13 -12.17 -8.10 6.45
C ALA A 13 -12.58 -9.06 7.59
N VAL A 14 -13.81 -8.94 8.10
CA VAL A 14 -14.35 -9.85 9.12
C VAL A 14 -14.58 -11.25 8.54
N LEU A 15 -15.19 -11.34 7.36
CA LEU A 15 -15.41 -12.61 6.65
C LEU A 15 -14.09 -13.34 6.35
N ALA A 16 -13.05 -12.59 5.99
CA ALA A 16 -11.70 -13.10 5.75
C ALA A 16 -10.88 -13.32 7.05
N GLN A 17 -11.48 -13.16 8.23
CA GLN A 17 -10.84 -13.34 9.54
C GLN A 17 -9.66 -12.38 9.81
N LEU A 18 -9.53 -11.30 9.03
CA LEU A 18 -8.52 -10.24 9.21
C LEU A 18 -8.95 -9.22 10.27
N ALA A 19 -10.25 -9.16 10.57
CA ALA A 19 -10.84 -8.37 11.63
C ALA A 19 -11.87 -9.19 12.39
N ARG A 20 -12.18 -8.77 13.62
CA ARG A 20 -13.29 -9.29 14.42
C ARG A 20 -14.15 -8.14 14.91
N LYS A 21 -15.44 -8.37 15.08
CA LYS A 21 -16.33 -7.42 15.75
C LYS A 21 -16.53 -7.84 17.21
N ASP A 22 -16.53 -6.87 18.10
CA ASP A 22 -17.00 -7.08 19.46
C ASP A 22 -18.55 -7.19 19.50
N PRO A 23 -19.16 -7.53 20.64
CA PRO A 23 -20.62 -7.60 20.75
C PRO A 23 -21.35 -6.28 20.46
N ALA A 24 -20.64 -5.13 20.54
CA ALA A 24 -21.18 -3.81 20.18
C ALA A 24 -21.03 -3.50 18.68
N GLY A 25 -20.50 -4.43 17.88
CA GLY A 25 -20.30 -4.29 16.44
C GLY A 25 -19.04 -3.51 16.04
N LYS A 26 -18.19 -3.12 17.00
CA LYS A 26 -16.94 -2.40 16.71
C LYS A 26 -15.89 -3.37 16.19
N ALA A 27 -15.36 -3.07 15.00
CA ALA A 27 -14.32 -3.88 14.39
C ALA A 27 -12.94 -3.60 15.00
N ALA A 28 -12.19 -4.66 15.25
CA ALA A 28 -10.78 -4.64 15.66
C ALA A 28 -9.97 -5.57 14.75
N VAL A 29 -8.79 -5.11 14.34
CA VAL A 29 -7.88 -5.88 13.47
C VAL A 29 -7.32 -7.09 14.22
N VAL A 30 -7.27 -8.24 13.55
CA VAL A 30 -6.51 -9.42 14.00
C VAL A 30 -5.11 -9.29 13.42
N ARG A 31 -4.19 -8.66 14.17
CA ARG A 31 -2.88 -8.21 13.68
C ARG A 31 -2.08 -9.33 12.99
N GLU A 32 -1.98 -10.50 13.61
CA GLU A 32 -1.19 -11.60 13.05
C GLU A 32 -1.81 -12.14 11.75
N ALA A 33 -3.13 -12.25 11.66
CA ALA A 33 -3.81 -12.66 10.44
C ALA A 33 -3.62 -11.63 9.31
N LEU A 34 -3.72 -10.33 9.63
CA LEU A 34 -3.45 -9.25 8.69
C LEU A 34 -1.99 -9.30 8.20
N ARG A 35 -1.04 -9.45 9.11
CA ARG A 35 0.39 -9.56 8.81
C ARG A 35 0.68 -10.72 7.84
N GLN A 36 0.19 -11.93 8.16
CA GLN A 36 0.35 -13.09 7.30
C GLN A 36 -0.29 -12.88 5.92
N PHE A 37 -1.48 -12.28 5.86
CA PHE A 37 -2.13 -11.96 4.61
C PHE A 37 -1.34 -10.94 3.79
N VAL A 38 -0.87 -9.86 4.39
CA VAL A 38 -0.10 -8.82 3.70
C VAL A 38 1.20 -9.37 3.11
N LEU A 39 1.91 -10.21 3.87
CA LEU A 39 3.20 -10.76 3.44
C LEU A 39 3.06 -11.83 2.35
N ASN A 40 1.99 -12.63 2.37
CA ASN A 40 1.91 -13.84 1.55
C ASN A 40 0.81 -13.80 0.48
N GLY A 41 -0.32 -13.15 0.75
CA GLY A 41 -1.53 -13.21 -0.08
C GLY A 41 -1.91 -11.91 -0.77
N ALA A 42 -1.70 -10.77 -0.12
CA ALA A 42 -2.29 -9.50 -0.52
C ALA A 42 -1.84 -9.03 -1.91
N ARG A 43 -0.61 -9.32 -2.33
CA ARG A 43 -0.14 -9.02 -3.71
C ARG A 43 -0.94 -9.70 -4.81
N TYR A 44 -1.56 -10.84 -4.52
CA TYR A 44 -2.38 -11.60 -5.47
C TYR A 44 -3.84 -11.12 -5.44
N ALA A 45 -4.32 -10.72 -4.26
CA ALA A 45 -5.65 -10.12 -4.11
C ALA A 45 -5.71 -8.69 -4.68
N PHE A 46 -4.61 -7.96 -4.66
CA PHE A 46 -4.48 -6.57 -5.09
C PHE A 46 -3.32 -6.42 -6.08
N PRO A 47 -3.43 -6.95 -7.31
CA PRO A 47 -2.36 -6.82 -8.30
C PRO A 47 -2.07 -5.35 -8.62
N ALA A 48 -0.82 -5.05 -8.97
CA ALA A 48 -0.44 -3.73 -9.44
C ALA A 48 -1.05 -3.44 -10.81
N THR A 49 -1.72 -2.30 -10.94
CA THR A 49 -2.16 -1.76 -12.23
C THR A 49 -1.32 -0.55 -12.55
N ARG A 50 -0.72 -0.53 -13.73
CA ARG A 50 0.10 0.57 -14.23
C ARG A 50 -0.65 1.35 -15.31
N GLY A 51 -0.24 2.58 -15.55
CA GLY A 51 -0.75 3.45 -16.60
C GLY A 51 0.36 4.30 -17.20
N GLY A 52 -0.02 5.19 -18.14
CA GLY A 52 0.95 6.07 -18.79
C GLY A 52 1.60 7.10 -17.86
N MET A 53 2.42 7.96 -18.46
CA MET A 53 3.06 9.08 -17.77
C MET A 53 2.03 10.00 -17.13
N SER A 54 2.22 10.28 -15.84
CA SER A 54 1.35 11.14 -15.04
C SER A 54 2.17 12.01 -14.09
N ARG A 55 1.46 12.81 -13.29
CA ARG A 55 2.02 13.54 -12.15
C ARG A 55 1.36 13.03 -10.87
N GLY A 56 2.15 12.82 -9.83
CA GLY A 56 1.66 12.13 -8.66
C GLY A 56 2.56 12.18 -7.43
N MET A 57 2.12 11.45 -6.40
CA MET A 57 2.90 11.19 -5.19
C MET A 57 3.75 9.94 -5.45
N PRO A 58 5.08 9.95 -5.21
CA PRO A 58 5.93 8.77 -5.40
C PRO A 58 5.43 7.54 -4.63
N THR A 59 5.72 6.36 -5.14
CA THR A 59 5.48 5.09 -4.42
C THR A 59 6.55 4.05 -4.77
N GLY A 60 6.45 2.83 -4.25
CA GLY A 60 7.37 1.74 -4.52
C GLY A 60 8.84 2.12 -4.30
N TYR A 61 9.72 1.79 -5.25
CA TYR A 61 11.16 2.08 -5.12
C TYR A 61 11.51 3.57 -5.08
N ALA A 62 10.61 4.46 -5.52
CA ALA A 62 10.86 5.88 -5.64
C ALA A 62 10.44 6.69 -4.40
N ALA A 63 9.95 6.02 -3.35
CA ALA A 63 9.54 6.64 -2.10
C ALA A 63 10.23 6.00 -0.90
N ALA A 64 10.32 6.74 0.20
CA ALA A 64 10.80 6.22 1.47
C ALA A 64 9.88 5.08 1.97
N PRO A 65 10.43 4.01 2.57
CA PRO A 65 11.83 3.85 2.99
C PRO A 65 12.75 3.21 1.93
N LEU A 66 12.26 2.94 0.72
CA LEU A 66 13.02 2.21 -0.31
C LEU A 66 13.93 3.10 -1.15
N ALA A 67 13.58 4.39 -1.31
CA ALA A 67 14.30 5.35 -2.16
C ALA A 67 15.82 5.38 -1.89
N ASP A 68 16.22 5.32 -0.61
CA ASP A 68 17.63 5.37 -0.20
C ASP A 68 18.29 3.98 -0.13
N LYS A 69 17.50 2.91 -0.24
CA LYS A 69 17.96 1.51 -0.18
C LYS A 69 18.14 0.91 -1.58
N ILE A 70 17.69 1.60 -2.61
CA ILE A 70 17.68 1.14 -4.00
C ILE A 70 18.38 2.18 -4.87
N VAL A 71 19.34 1.72 -5.68
CA VAL A 71 19.93 2.55 -6.73
C VAL A 71 18.83 2.89 -7.72
N GLN A 72 18.53 4.17 -7.86
CA GLN A 72 17.43 4.64 -8.69
C GLN A 72 17.74 4.35 -10.18
N PRO A 73 16.86 3.63 -10.89
CA PRO A 73 17.03 3.36 -12.30
C PRO A 73 16.89 4.66 -13.11
N ASN A 74 17.42 4.65 -14.34
CA ASN A 74 17.15 5.72 -15.31
C ASN A 74 15.78 5.50 -15.98
N GLU A 75 14.73 5.34 -15.17
CA GLU A 75 13.36 5.08 -15.59
C GLU A 75 12.41 6.06 -14.88
N PRO A 76 11.22 6.35 -15.43
CA PRO A 76 10.23 7.14 -14.72
C PRO A 76 9.86 6.51 -13.38
N ALA A 77 9.94 7.30 -12.31
CA ALA A 77 9.51 6.87 -10.98
C ALA A 77 8.03 6.43 -10.99
N PRO A 78 7.64 5.34 -10.29
CA PRO A 78 6.24 5.03 -10.07
C PRO A 78 5.60 6.08 -9.17
N VAL A 79 4.44 6.59 -9.58
CA VAL A 79 3.68 7.59 -8.83
C VAL A 79 2.22 7.19 -8.72
N TRP A 80 1.60 7.41 -7.56
CA TRP A 80 0.15 7.46 -7.47
C TRP A 80 -0.35 8.73 -8.16
N PRO A 81 -1.14 8.63 -9.25
CA PRO A 81 -1.68 9.80 -9.93
C PRO A 81 -2.47 10.66 -8.95
N HIS A 82 -2.06 11.92 -8.81
CA HIS A 82 -2.67 12.81 -7.83
C HIS A 82 -2.50 14.26 -8.26
N LYS A 83 -3.59 15.04 -8.19
CA LYS A 83 -3.64 16.43 -8.68
C LYS A 83 -2.56 17.33 -8.05
N ASN A 84 -2.28 17.10 -6.76
CA ASN A 84 -1.29 17.85 -5.98
C ASN A 84 0.10 17.17 -5.94
N GLY A 85 0.29 16.08 -6.71
CA GLY A 85 1.59 15.44 -6.83
C GLY A 85 2.61 16.35 -7.50
N THR A 86 3.87 16.24 -7.10
CA THR A 86 4.98 17.07 -7.60
C THR A 86 5.94 16.29 -8.51
N VAL A 87 5.84 14.95 -8.52
CA VAL A 87 6.74 14.09 -9.29
C VAL A 87 6.05 13.63 -10.57
N ARG A 88 6.77 13.73 -11.70
CA ARG A 88 6.35 13.16 -12.98
C ARG A 88 6.88 11.73 -13.09
N GLY A 89 6.02 10.78 -13.43
CA GLY A 89 6.35 9.37 -13.34
C GLY A 89 5.36 8.46 -14.06
N GLU A 90 5.63 7.16 -14.05
CA GLU A 90 4.67 6.15 -14.53
C GLU A 90 3.53 6.02 -13.52
N ALA A 91 2.27 6.03 -14.00
CA ALA A 91 1.13 5.85 -13.11
C ALA A 91 1.15 4.45 -12.49
N PHE A 92 1.19 4.39 -11.17
CA PHE A 92 0.95 3.20 -10.38
C PHE A 92 -0.38 3.40 -9.66
N TYR A 93 -1.43 2.69 -10.02
CA TYR A 93 -2.74 2.98 -9.43
C TYR A 93 -2.78 2.51 -7.96
N PRO A 94 -3.18 3.38 -7.02
CA PRO A 94 -3.25 3.02 -5.61
C PRO A 94 -4.35 1.98 -5.36
N LEU A 95 -4.30 1.33 -4.20
CA LEU A 95 -5.35 0.39 -3.76
C LEU A 95 -6.75 1.00 -3.74
N TYR A 96 -6.83 2.32 -3.52
CA TYR A 96 -8.07 3.07 -3.57
C TYR A 96 -7.78 4.54 -3.92
N PRO A 97 -8.68 5.28 -4.62
CA PRO A 97 -8.42 6.65 -5.06
C PRO A 97 -8.03 7.65 -3.97
N THR A 98 -8.45 7.44 -2.72
CA THR A 98 -8.13 8.34 -1.60
C THR A 98 -6.80 8.04 -0.92
N VAL A 99 -6.05 7.02 -1.35
CA VAL A 99 -4.76 6.65 -0.76
C VAL A 99 -3.76 7.81 -0.74
N PRO A 100 -3.52 8.57 -1.84
CA PRO A 100 -2.55 9.66 -1.80
C PRO A 100 -2.89 10.74 -0.78
N GLU A 101 -4.19 11.04 -0.61
CA GLU A 101 -4.66 12.01 0.38
C GLU A 101 -4.52 11.47 1.82
N ALA A 102 -4.76 10.18 2.04
CA ALA A 102 -4.58 9.55 3.35
C ALA A 102 -3.09 9.45 3.73
N ALA A 103 -2.24 9.03 2.79
CA ALA A 103 -0.79 8.94 2.95
C ALA A 103 -0.17 10.31 3.24
N GLY A 104 -0.60 11.37 2.55
CA GLY A 104 -0.13 12.73 2.81
C GLY A 104 -0.44 13.27 4.21
N ARG A 105 -1.38 12.64 4.95
CA ARG A 105 -1.74 13.02 6.32
C ARG A 105 -1.14 12.10 7.40
N ASN A 106 -0.57 10.97 6.99
CA ASN A 106 -0.06 9.96 7.91
C ASN A 106 1.21 9.32 7.33
N PRO A 107 2.40 9.77 7.79
CA PRO A 107 3.68 9.26 7.29
C PRO A 107 3.86 7.75 7.49
N ALA A 108 3.43 7.19 8.63
CA ALA A 108 3.53 5.75 8.89
C ALA A 108 2.65 4.93 7.93
N LEU A 109 1.44 5.41 7.63
CA LEU A 109 0.59 4.80 6.60
C LEU A 109 1.23 4.90 5.22
N TYR A 110 1.86 6.03 4.89
CA TYR A 110 2.52 6.21 3.62
C TYR A 110 3.63 5.18 3.41
N GLU A 111 4.53 5.02 4.38
CA GLU A 111 5.63 4.05 4.31
C GLU A 111 5.13 2.61 4.14
N LEU A 112 4.12 2.19 4.92
CA LEU A 112 3.49 0.88 4.78
C LEU A 112 2.96 0.63 3.37
N LEU A 113 2.29 1.62 2.79
CA LEU A 113 1.71 1.52 1.45
C LEU A 113 2.79 1.54 0.36
N VAL A 114 3.86 2.31 0.53
CA VAL A 114 5.04 2.30 -0.36
C VAL A 114 5.69 0.92 -0.39
N LEU A 115 5.92 0.34 0.79
CA LEU A 115 6.47 -1.01 0.92
C LEU A 115 5.56 -2.04 0.27
N PHE A 116 4.26 -1.95 0.52
CA PHE A 116 3.31 -2.87 -0.09
C PHE A 116 3.24 -2.73 -1.62
N ASP A 117 3.36 -1.52 -2.15
CA ASP A 117 3.42 -1.27 -3.59
C ASP A 117 4.65 -1.93 -4.25
N ALA A 118 5.81 -1.89 -3.60
CA ALA A 118 6.98 -2.65 -4.02
C ALA A 118 6.75 -4.17 -3.98
N VAL A 119 6.00 -4.67 -2.98
CA VAL A 119 5.64 -6.10 -2.91
C VAL A 119 4.72 -6.52 -4.06
N ARG A 120 3.66 -5.75 -4.32
CA ARG A 120 2.63 -6.11 -5.32
C ARG A 120 3.01 -5.81 -6.77
N GLY A 121 3.89 -4.84 -7.01
CA GLY A 121 4.20 -4.37 -8.36
C GLY A 121 5.67 -4.15 -8.68
N GLY A 122 6.58 -4.27 -7.71
CA GLY A 122 8.01 -4.08 -7.91
C GLY A 122 8.74 -5.31 -8.48
N SER A 123 10.00 -5.09 -8.87
CA SER A 123 10.91 -6.16 -9.29
C SER A 123 11.19 -7.17 -8.17
N PRO A 124 11.76 -8.36 -8.48
CA PRO A 124 12.17 -9.31 -7.45
C PRO A 124 13.10 -8.71 -6.38
N ARG A 125 14.00 -7.80 -6.79
CA ARG A 125 14.92 -7.10 -5.88
C ARG A 125 14.18 -6.14 -4.95
N GLU A 126 13.29 -5.31 -5.49
CA GLU A 126 12.45 -4.41 -4.69
C GLU A 126 11.61 -5.17 -3.67
N ARG A 127 10.96 -6.27 -4.10
CA ARG A 127 10.17 -7.12 -3.22
C ARG A 127 11.01 -7.73 -2.10
N ALA A 128 12.19 -8.24 -2.42
CA ALA A 128 13.10 -8.84 -1.43
C ALA A 128 13.53 -7.83 -0.35
N LEU A 129 13.67 -6.56 -0.70
CA LEU A 129 13.97 -5.48 0.26
C LEU A 129 12.72 -5.01 1.03
N ALA A 130 11.57 -4.97 0.37
CA ALA A 130 10.33 -4.45 0.96
C ALA A 130 9.71 -5.40 1.98
N LEU A 131 9.74 -6.72 1.74
CA LEU A 131 9.14 -7.72 2.63
C LEU A 131 9.62 -7.65 4.09
N PRO A 132 10.94 -7.65 4.40
CA PRO A 132 11.39 -7.59 5.79
C PRO A 132 11.04 -6.26 6.48
N LEU A 133 11.07 -5.14 5.75
CA LEU A 133 10.69 -3.83 6.31
C LEU A 133 9.18 -3.76 6.59
N LEU A 134 8.38 -4.29 5.67
CA LEU A 134 6.93 -4.37 5.83
C LEU A 134 6.56 -5.27 7.00
N ASP A 135 7.30 -6.36 7.17
CA ASP A 135 7.13 -7.27 8.27
C ASP A 135 7.40 -6.61 9.63
N GLU A 136 8.54 -5.93 9.74
CA GLU A 136 8.94 -5.18 10.94
C GLU A 136 7.88 -4.12 11.32
N GLN A 137 7.36 -3.37 10.35
CA GLN A 137 6.33 -2.36 10.61
C GLN A 137 4.97 -2.96 11.03
N LEU A 138 4.65 -4.19 10.62
CA LEU A 138 3.40 -4.86 10.98
C LEU A 138 3.50 -5.63 12.30
N ALA A 139 4.71 -5.96 12.74
CA ALA A 139 4.96 -6.64 14.01
C ALA A 139 4.85 -5.71 15.23
N GLY A 140 5.00 -4.39 15.05
CA GLY A 140 4.81 -3.35 16.08
C GLY A 140 3.35 -2.94 16.33
#